data_AF-A0A3Q2PQ22-F1
#
_entry.id   AF-A0A3Q2PQ22-F1
#
_cell.length_a   1.000
_cell.length_b   1.000
_cell.length_c   1.000
_cell.angle_alpha   90.00
_cell.angle_beta   90.00
_cell.angle_gamma   90.00
#
_symmetry.space_group_name_H-M   'P 1'
#
loop_
_entity.id
_entity.type
_entity.pdbx_description
1 polymer ?
#
loop_
_entity_poly.entity_id
_entity_poly.type
_entity_poly.pdbx_seq_one_letter_code
_entity_poly.pdbx_strand_id
1 'polypeptide(L)'
;MDRDHPPWMLLHLLMVLPAVAGSAGPLTHLENVAGKLVFYQTQGNATYVRDAGELASHVPTETMFELFDPQRNFSTAKFTYTWDLGNGEVIKGSEPVVRYLYPQSGNYTLRLKVGANMPQYAPPITGVYSKDVQVLDAIKNIELAGPADYTVSQGSSLAFHVDGSPPMWVCWRFLTSCLPDVAAGCTLTMLYENTLELNHTFTSTGLHCLDISVRNDISQLQTSFSLYVRRNDHTHLLFILTCAAVLVATFSFILVVACRPWKQNASQVAASSNAAFVKDRDAGGESDVVVTFSSVEKGERERLLLQLGPQYSS
;
A
#
# COMPACT_ATOMS: atom_id res chain seq x y z
N MET A 1 71.24 -17.92 -40.51
CA MET A 1 70.35 -18.65 -39.59
C MET A 1 69.10 -17.79 -39.44
N ASP A 2 68.34 -17.63 -40.52
CA ASP A 2 67.35 -18.61 -40.97
C ASP A 2 66.14 -18.58 -40.01
N ARG A 3 65.09 -17.80 -40.34
CA ARG A 3 63.89 -18.36 -40.96
C ARG A 3 62.80 -17.30 -41.12
N ASP A 4 62.25 -17.28 -42.32
CA ASP A 4 61.19 -16.43 -42.86
C ASP A 4 59.85 -16.51 -42.12
N HIS A 5 59.14 -15.37 -42.05
CA HIS A 5 57.68 -15.31 -41.89
C HIS A 5 57.07 -14.28 -42.87
N PRO A 6 56.40 -14.75 -43.94
CA PRO A 6 55.48 -13.96 -44.77
C PRO A 6 53.99 -14.18 -44.35
N PRO A 7 53.04 -13.44 -44.94
CA PRO A 7 51.86 -12.89 -44.25
C PRO A 7 50.63 -13.79 -44.22
N TRP A 8 49.73 -13.50 -43.27
CA TRP A 8 48.43 -14.14 -43.08
C TRP A 8 47.57 -14.15 -44.36
N MET A 9 47.38 -15.37 -44.89
CA MET A 9 46.42 -15.72 -45.93
C MET A 9 44.99 -15.59 -45.41
N LEU A 10 44.15 -14.86 -46.17
CA LEU A 10 42.69 -14.90 -46.07
C LEU A 10 42.20 -16.34 -46.25
N LEU A 11 41.56 -16.90 -45.23
CA LEU A 11 40.81 -18.15 -45.34
C LEU A 11 39.39 -17.83 -45.84
N HIS A 12 39.16 -17.98 -47.15
CA HIS A 12 37.81 -18.08 -47.70
C HIS A 12 37.18 -19.41 -47.27
N LEU A 13 36.21 -19.35 -46.35
CA LEU A 13 35.33 -20.48 -46.07
C LEU A 13 34.39 -20.69 -47.27
N LEU A 14 34.74 -21.64 -48.15
CA LEU A 14 33.81 -22.25 -49.10
C LEU A 14 32.89 -23.21 -48.32
N MET A 15 31.72 -22.72 -47.94
CA MET A 15 30.62 -23.56 -47.43
C MET A 15 30.04 -24.34 -48.61
N VAL A 16 30.45 -25.60 -48.76
CA VAL A 16 29.77 -26.58 -49.62
C VAL A 16 28.49 -27.01 -48.89
N LEU A 17 27.34 -26.50 -49.33
CA LEU A 17 26.04 -27.03 -48.93
C LEU A 17 25.87 -28.42 -49.59
N PRO A 18 25.53 -29.48 -48.84
CA PRO A 18 25.08 -30.71 -49.45
C PRO A 18 23.72 -30.43 -50.09
N ALA A 19 23.62 -30.60 -51.41
CA ALA A 19 22.34 -30.69 -52.09
C ALA A 19 21.63 -31.95 -51.58
N VAL A 20 20.75 -31.80 -50.59
CA VAL A 20 19.76 -32.82 -50.27
C VAL A 20 18.72 -32.77 -51.37
N ALA A 21 18.93 -33.59 -52.40
CA ALA A 21 17.88 -33.98 -53.32
C ALA A 21 16.86 -34.83 -52.53
N GLY A 22 15.92 -34.16 -51.88
CA GLY A 22 14.75 -34.79 -51.29
C GLY A 22 13.85 -35.29 -52.41
N SER A 23 13.90 -36.58 -52.68
CA SER A 23 12.91 -37.28 -53.49
C SER A 23 11.51 -36.96 -52.95
N ALA A 24 10.61 -36.50 -53.81
CA ALA A 24 9.19 -36.42 -53.50
C ALA A 24 8.67 -37.82 -53.17
N GLY A 25 8.64 -38.15 -51.88
CA GLY A 25 7.96 -39.33 -51.39
C GLY A 25 6.45 -39.21 -51.67
N PRO A 26 5.73 -40.33 -51.85
CA PRO A 26 4.28 -40.31 -51.98
C PRO A 26 3.66 -39.63 -50.74
N LEU A 27 2.75 -38.69 -50.97
CA LEU A 27 1.98 -37.95 -49.96
C LEU A 27 1.51 -38.87 -48.83
N THR A 28 2.20 -38.84 -47.70
CA THR A 28 1.79 -39.50 -46.47
C THR A 28 0.57 -38.76 -45.93
N HIS A 29 -0.60 -39.39 -46.09
CA HIS A 29 -1.86 -39.17 -45.39
C HIS A 29 -1.93 -37.89 -44.53
N LEU A 30 -2.53 -36.81 -45.06
CA LEU A 30 -2.77 -35.59 -44.27
C LEU A 30 -3.71 -35.92 -43.10
N GLU A 31 -3.19 -35.88 -41.89
CA GLU A 31 -3.94 -36.20 -40.67
C GLU A 31 -4.83 -35.04 -40.20
N ASN A 32 -4.41 -33.80 -40.44
CA ASN A 32 -5.17 -32.61 -40.08
C ASN A 32 -4.88 -31.41 -41.00
N VAL A 33 -5.77 -30.41 -40.93
CA VAL A 33 -5.48 -29.06 -41.45
C VAL A 33 -4.54 -28.38 -40.46
N ALA A 34 -3.37 -27.91 -40.91
CA ALA A 34 -2.39 -27.22 -40.07
C ALA A 34 -2.54 -25.69 -40.16
N GLY A 35 -2.20 -24.97 -39.09
CA GLY A 35 -2.40 -23.53 -39.00
C GLY A 35 -2.38 -23.00 -37.56
N LYS A 36 -2.65 -21.71 -37.39
CA LYS A 36 -2.69 -21.03 -36.08
C LYS A 36 -3.81 -19.99 -36.01
N LEU A 37 -4.21 -19.66 -34.78
CA LEU A 37 -5.15 -18.58 -34.50
C LEU A 37 -4.38 -17.29 -34.18
N VAL A 38 -4.85 -16.17 -34.72
CA VAL A 38 -4.29 -14.83 -34.50
C VAL A 38 -5.43 -13.88 -34.16
N PHE A 39 -5.21 -12.99 -33.20
CA PHE A 39 -6.23 -12.10 -32.65
C PHE A 39 -5.84 -10.64 -32.86
N TYR A 40 -6.74 -9.85 -33.46
CA TYR A 40 -6.53 -8.43 -33.70
C TYR A 40 -7.59 -7.59 -33.00
N GLN A 41 -7.15 -6.56 -32.27
CA GLN A 41 -8.03 -5.54 -31.71
C GLN A 41 -7.54 -4.16 -32.11
N THR A 42 -8.43 -3.34 -32.65
CA THR A 42 -8.10 -1.95 -33.01
C THR A 42 -8.67 -1.00 -31.96
N GLN A 43 -7.81 -0.19 -31.36
CA GLN A 43 -8.19 0.80 -30.36
C GLN A 43 -7.60 2.16 -30.75
N GLY A 44 -8.48 3.11 -31.06
CA GLY A 44 -8.08 4.38 -31.69
C GLY A 44 -7.47 4.11 -33.07
N ASN A 45 -6.23 4.58 -33.29
CA ASN A 45 -5.51 4.43 -34.56
C ASN A 45 -4.54 3.23 -34.57
N ALA A 46 -4.47 2.46 -33.49
CA ALA A 46 -3.52 1.36 -33.35
C ALA A 46 -4.24 0.00 -33.40
N THR A 47 -3.66 -0.94 -34.13
CA THR A 47 -4.08 -2.35 -34.16
C THR A 47 -3.08 -3.19 -33.37
N TYR A 48 -3.59 -3.93 -32.39
CA TYR A 48 -2.82 -4.78 -31.50
C TYR A 48 -3.03 -6.24 -31.85
N VAL A 49 -1.93 -6.99 -31.90
CA VAL A 49 -1.94 -8.45 -32.00
C VAL A 49 -1.98 -9.02 -30.58
N ARG A 50 -2.97 -9.87 -30.30
CA ARG A 50 -3.28 -10.41 -28.95
C ARG A 50 -3.08 -11.93 -28.86
N ASP A 51 -1.98 -12.42 -29.40
CA ASP A 51 -1.71 -13.87 -29.50
C ASP A 51 -1.50 -14.55 -28.15
N ALA A 52 -1.17 -13.78 -27.10
CA ALA A 52 -1.06 -14.27 -25.74
C ALA A 52 -2.44 -14.66 -25.15
N GLY A 53 -3.51 -13.99 -25.58
CA GLY A 53 -4.91 -14.35 -25.24
C GLY A 53 -5.65 -13.29 -24.44
N GLU A 54 -5.00 -12.18 -24.09
CA GLU A 54 -5.63 -11.06 -23.36
C GLU A 54 -6.36 -10.15 -24.34
N LEU A 55 -7.69 -10.06 -24.20
CA LEU A 55 -8.56 -9.29 -25.08
C LEU A 55 -9.25 -8.18 -24.28
N ALA A 56 -9.41 -6.99 -24.87
CA ALA A 56 -10.23 -5.95 -24.28
C ALA A 56 -11.73 -6.24 -24.48
N SER A 57 -12.53 -6.15 -23.40
CA SER A 57 -13.99 -6.14 -23.50
C SER A 57 -14.46 -4.89 -24.23
N HIS A 58 -15.65 -4.95 -24.84
CA HIS A 58 -16.25 -3.84 -25.59
C HIS A 58 -15.41 -3.31 -26.77
N VAL A 59 -14.36 -4.03 -27.18
CA VAL A 59 -13.57 -3.77 -28.39
C VAL A 59 -13.78 -4.94 -29.36
N PRO A 60 -14.21 -4.69 -30.62
CA PRO A 60 -14.33 -5.74 -31.61
C PRO A 60 -13.00 -6.46 -31.82
N THR A 61 -13.04 -7.79 -31.70
CA THR A 61 -11.89 -8.67 -31.93
C THR A 61 -12.08 -9.35 -33.27
N GLU A 62 -11.09 -9.20 -34.14
CA GLU A 62 -10.99 -9.97 -35.38
C GLU A 62 -10.07 -11.17 -35.14
N THR A 63 -10.66 -12.36 -35.10
CA THR A 63 -9.94 -13.62 -34.93
C THR A 63 -9.78 -14.29 -36.28
N MET A 64 -8.54 -14.55 -36.67
CA MET A 64 -8.16 -15.11 -37.97
C MET A 64 -7.52 -16.49 -37.79
N PHE A 65 -7.88 -17.42 -38.67
CA PHE A 65 -7.15 -18.68 -38.85
C PHE A 65 -6.16 -18.54 -40.00
N GLU A 66 -4.87 -18.63 -39.68
CA GLU A 66 -3.80 -18.65 -40.68
C GLU A 66 -3.47 -20.10 -41.06
N LEU A 67 -3.90 -20.51 -42.25
CA LEU A 67 -3.60 -21.83 -42.82
C LEU A 67 -2.10 -21.97 -43.06
N PHE A 68 -1.51 -23.07 -42.57
CA PHE A 68 -0.14 -23.45 -42.88
C PHE A 68 -0.13 -24.58 -43.91
N ASP A 69 0.04 -24.22 -45.19
CA ASP A 69 0.08 -25.16 -46.31
C ASP A 69 1.20 -24.84 -47.33
N PRO A 70 2.48 -25.03 -46.95
CA PRO A 70 3.60 -24.71 -47.83
C PRO A 70 3.65 -25.59 -49.10
N GLN A 71 3.14 -26.82 -49.01
CA GLN A 71 3.09 -27.76 -50.13
C GLN A 71 1.86 -27.58 -51.04
N ARG A 72 0.93 -26.69 -50.67
CA ARG A 72 -0.33 -26.42 -51.40
C ARG A 72 -1.23 -27.65 -51.55
N ASN A 73 -1.19 -28.54 -50.56
CA ASN A 73 -1.99 -29.77 -50.50
C ASN A 73 -3.49 -29.48 -50.43
N PHE A 74 -3.89 -28.29 -49.97
CA PHE A 74 -5.28 -27.86 -49.85
C PHE A 74 -5.69 -26.82 -50.90
N SER A 75 -4.91 -26.63 -51.97
CA SER A 75 -5.16 -25.60 -52.99
C SER A 75 -6.54 -25.67 -53.68
N THR A 76 -7.14 -26.86 -53.77
CA THR A 76 -8.48 -27.08 -54.32
C THR A 76 -9.54 -27.36 -53.26
N ALA A 77 -9.19 -27.29 -51.98
CA ALA A 77 -10.10 -27.61 -50.89
C ALA A 77 -11.18 -26.54 -50.72
N LYS A 78 -12.39 -26.97 -50.41
CA LYS A 78 -13.45 -26.09 -49.92
C LYS A 78 -13.44 -26.11 -48.40
N PHE A 79 -13.10 -24.98 -47.79
CA PHE A 79 -13.01 -24.88 -46.34
C PHE A 79 -14.36 -24.56 -45.70
N THR A 80 -14.59 -25.14 -44.53
CA THR A 80 -15.66 -24.77 -43.61
C THR A 80 -15.06 -24.50 -42.23
N TYR A 81 -15.58 -23.48 -41.57
CA TYR A 81 -15.14 -23.03 -40.25
C TYR A 81 -16.33 -23.04 -39.31
N THR A 82 -16.14 -23.60 -38.12
CA THR A 82 -17.09 -23.54 -37.01
C THR A 82 -16.38 -22.93 -35.81
N TRP A 83 -16.68 -21.67 -35.54
CA TRP A 83 -16.17 -20.87 -34.44
C TRP A 83 -17.08 -21.03 -33.25
N ASP A 84 -16.62 -21.66 -32.18
CA ASP A 84 -17.22 -21.62 -30.86
C ASP A 84 -16.45 -20.59 -30.02
N LEU A 85 -17.12 -19.51 -29.63
CA LEU A 85 -16.49 -18.36 -28.98
C LEU A 85 -16.31 -18.54 -27.47
N GLY A 86 -16.69 -19.71 -26.92
CA GLY A 86 -16.53 -20.05 -25.50
C GLY A 86 -17.61 -19.47 -24.58
N ASN A 87 -18.51 -18.63 -25.11
CA ASN A 87 -19.66 -18.04 -24.41
C ASN A 87 -20.99 -18.73 -24.77
N GLY A 88 -20.95 -19.86 -25.48
CA GLY A 88 -22.10 -20.58 -25.99
C GLY A 88 -22.56 -20.16 -27.39
N GLU A 89 -22.00 -19.08 -27.94
CA GLU A 89 -22.27 -18.69 -29.33
C GLU A 89 -21.38 -19.48 -30.30
N VAL A 90 -22.01 -19.96 -31.38
CA VAL A 90 -21.33 -20.73 -32.44
C VAL A 90 -21.63 -20.13 -33.80
N ILE A 91 -20.58 -19.74 -34.53
CA ILE A 91 -20.64 -19.14 -35.86
C ILE A 91 -20.07 -20.11 -36.88
N LYS A 92 -20.84 -20.42 -37.92
CA LYS A 92 -20.43 -21.33 -39.00
C LYS A 92 -20.34 -20.57 -40.31
N GLY A 93 -19.31 -20.85 -41.11
CA GLY A 93 -19.12 -20.19 -42.39
C GLY A 93 -17.98 -20.78 -43.22
N SER A 94 -17.69 -20.11 -44.33
CA SER A 94 -16.55 -20.40 -45.21
C SER A 94 -15.37 -19.45 -45.01
N GLU A 95 -15.55 -18.41 -44.20
CA GLU A 95 -14.53 -17.40 -43.95
C GLU A 95 -13.55 -17.86 -42.85
N PRO A 96 -12.22 -17.69 -43.07
CA PRO A 96 -11.20 -18.00 -42.06
C PRO A 96 -11.12 -16.94 -40.97
N VAL A 97 -12.02 -15.95 -40.98
CA VAL A 97 -12.06 -14.84 -40.04
C VAL A 97 -13.42 -14.74 -39.37
N VAL A 98 -13.42 -14.40 -38.09
CA VAL A 98 -14.63 -14.05 -37.34
C VAL A 98 -14.40 -12.74 -36.60
N ARG A 99 -15.40 -11.85 -36.62
CA ARG A 99 -15.41 -10.60 -35.87
C ARG A 99 -16.41 -10.71 -34.75
N TYR A 100 -15.97 -10.54 -33.51
CA TYR A 100 -16.83 -10.65 -32.33
C TYR A 100 -16.50 -9.62 -31.26
N LEU A 101 -17.52 -9.23 -30.50
CA LEU A 101 -17.44 -8.27 -29.41
C LEU A 101 -17.81 -8.97 -28.11
N TYR A 102 -16.84 -9.19 -27.22
CA TYR A 102 -17.14 -9.70 -25.88
C TYR A 102 -17.69 -8.56 -24.99
N PRO A 103 -18.92 -8.67 -24.47
CA PRO A 103 -19.55 -7.60 -23.68
C PRO A 103 -19.20 -7.69 -22.19
N GLN A 104 -18.56 -8.76 -21.74
CA GLN A 104 -18.22 -9.00 -20.34
C GLN A 104 -16.77 -9.48 -20.25
N SER A 105 -16.06 -9.00 -19.23
CA SER A 105 -14.76 -9.58 -18.85
C SER A 105 -14.94 -10.99 -18.31
N GLY A 106 -13.97 -11.87 -18.57
CA GLY A 106 -14.00 -13.24 -18.10
C GLY A 106 -13.04 -14.14 -18.85
N ASN A 107 -12.99 -15.40 -18.44
CA ASN A 107 -12.19 -16.42 -19.11
C ASN A 107 -13.08 -17.20 -20.07
N TYR A 108 -12.64 -17.33 -21.32
CA TYR A 108 -13.35 -18.05 -22.36
C TYR A 108 -12.40 -19.05 -23.04
N THR A 109 -12.92 -20.20 -23.46
CA THR A 109 -12.18 -21.15 -24.27
C THR A 109 -12.73 -21.12 -25.69
N LEU A 110 -12.05 -20.39 -26.58
CA LEU A 110 -12.40 -20.34 -27.99
C LEU A 110 -11.98 -21.66 -28.66
N ARG A 111 -12.88 -22.26 -29.43
CA ARG A 111 -12.62 -23.48 -30.20
C ARG A 111 -12.98 -23.26 -31.66
N LEU A 112 -12.04 -23.55 -32.55
CA LEU A 112 -12.26 -23.53 -33.99
C LEU A 112 -12.21 -24.96 -34.53
N LYS A 113 -13.26 -25.39 -35.22
CA LYS A 113 -13.21 -26.58 -36.08
C LYS A 113 -13.11 -26.16 -37.54
N VAL A 114 -12.04 -26.58 -38.21
CA VAL A 114 -11.79 -26.40 -39.63
C VAL A 114 -12.08 -27.72 -40.36
N GLY A 115 -12.79 -27.65 -41.48
CA GLY A 115 -12.99 -28.79 -42.39
C GLY A 115 -12.49 -28.43 -43.78
N ALA A 116 -11.64 -29.27 -44.36
CA ALA A 116 -11.19 -29.18 -45.73
C ALA A 116 -11.86 -30.27 -46.55
N ASN A 117 -12.83 -29.89 -47.39
CA ASN A 117 -13.52 -30.82 -48.26
C ASN A 117 -12.81 -30.91 -49.61
N MET A 118 -12.33 -32.11 -49.97
CA MET A 118 -11.66 -32.39 -51.23
C MET A 118 -12.29 -33.61 -51.91
N PRO A 119 -12.42 -33.62 -53.26
CA PRO A 119 -13.00 -34.77 -53.96
C PRO A 119 -12.24 -36.08 -53.75
N GLN A 120 -10.93 -35.99 -53.52
CA GLN A 120 -10.02 -37.15 -53.43
C GLN A 120 -9.95 -37.75 -52.02
N TYR A 121 -10.45 -37.03 -51.00
CA TYR A 121 -10.37 -37.42 -49.60
C TYR A 121 -11.75 -37.31 -48.96
N ALA A 122 -12.42 -38.46 -48.83
CA ALA A 122 -13.67 -38.62 -48.10
C ALA A 122 -13.46 -39.63 -46.96
N PRO A 123 -13.70 -39.27 -45.68
CA PRO A 123 -14.34 -38.04 -45.19
C PRO A 123 -13.44 -36.78 -45.29
N PRO A 124 -14.01 -35.56 -45.14
CA PRO A 124 -13.24 -34.31 -45.12
C PRO A 124 -12.14 -34.34 -44.05
N ILE A 125 -10.96 -33.80 -44.40
CA ILE A 125 -9.86 -33.62 -43.45
C ILE A 125 -10.27 -32.51 -42.48
N THR A 126 -10.04 -32.69 -41.18
CA THR A 126 -10.44 -31.71 -40.17
C THR A 126 -9.27 -31.27 -39.30
N GLY A 127 -9.36 -30.05 -38.76
CA GLY A 127 -8.47 -29.53 -37.74
C GLY A 127 -9.32 -28.95 -36.60
N VAL A 128 -8.87 -29.12 -35.35
CA VAL A 128 -9.52 -28.51 -34.19
C VAL A 128 -8.47 -27.72 -33.42
N TYR A 129 -8.78 -26.46 -33.16
CA TYR A 129 -7.94 -25.53 -32.43
C TYR A 129 -8.67 -25.04 -31.19
N SER A 130 -7.92 -24.83 -30.12
CA SER A 130 -8.43 -24.32 -28.86
C SER A 130 -7.48 -23.25 -28.35
N LYS A 131 -8.02 -22.13 -27.88
CA LYS A 131 -7.26 -21.06 -27.25
C LYS A 131 -8.06 -20.51 -26.08
N ASP A 132 -7.46 -20.52 -24.90
CA ASP A 132 -8.01 -19.81 -23.75
C ASP A 132 -7.71 -18.33 -23.93
N VAL A 133 -8.76 -17.51 -23.79
CA VAL A 133 -8.70 -16.05 -23.89
C VAL A 133 -9.22 -15.45 -22.59
N GLN A 134 -8.49 -14.46 -22.10
CA GLN A 134 -8.85 -13.68 -20.91
C GLN A 134 -9.34 -12.32 -21.39
N VAL A 135 -10.65 -12.11 -21.32
CA VAL A 135 -11.26 -10.83 -21.66
C VAL A 135 -11.21 -9.93 -20.42
N LEU A 136 -10.64 -8.74 -20.56
CA LEU A 136 -10.39 -7.77 -19.51
C LEU A 136 -11.12 -6.46 -19.80
N ASP A 137 -11.69 -5.86 -18.77
CA ASP A 137 -12.17 -4.48 -18.82
C ASP A 137 -10.99 -3.51 -18.80
N ALA A 138 -11.04 -2.52 -19.68
CA ALA A 138 -10.06 -1.45 -19.72
C ALA A 138 -10.17 -0.57 -18.47
N ILE A 139 -9.03 -0.01 -18.06
CA ILE A 139 -8.95 0.95 -16.96
C ILE A 139 -9.61 2.24 -17.43
N LYS A 140 -10.78 2.54 -16.88
CA LYS A 140 -11.59 3.71 -17.25
C LYS A 140 -11.37 4.89 -16.33
N ASN A 141 -11.18 4.62 -15.04
CA ASN A 141 -11.13 5.64 -14.01
C ASN A 141 -10.30 5.19 -12.80
N ILE A 142 -9.75 6.16 -12.09
CA ILE A 142 -9.08 5.99 -10.80
C ILE A 142 -9.68 7.07 -9.89
N GLU A 143 -10.33 6.67 -8.81
CA GLU A 143 -11.01 7.57 -7.88
C GLU A 143 -10.41 7.49 -6.49
N LEU A 144 -10.16 8.63 -5.86
CA LEU A 144 -9.77 8.71 -4.46
C LEU A 144 -11.01 8.66 -3.56
N ALA A 145 -11.20 7.54 -2.88
CA ALA A 145 -12.20 7.36 -1.82
C ALA A 145 -11.59 7.75 -0.46
N GLY A 146 -11.23 9.02 -0.29
CA GLY A 146 -10.53 9.54 0.90
C GLY A 146 -11.13 10.82 1.47
N PRO A 147 -10.65 11.25 2.66
CA PRO A 147 -11.05 12.53 3.24
C PRO A 147 -10.58 13.71 2.39
N ALA A 148 -11.29 14.83 2.48
CA ALA A 148 -10.98 16.05 1.73
C ALA A 148 -9.68 16.74 2.19
N ASP A 149 -9.25 16.49 3.44
CA ASP A 149 -8.08 17.11 4.05
C ASP A 149 -7.30 16.11 4.91
N TYR A 150 -5.99 16.28 4.94
CA TYR A 150 -5.06 15.48 5.74
C TYR A 150 -4.33 16.35 6.77
N THR A 151 -3.74 15.74 7.79
CA THR A 151 -2.94 16.46 8.79
C THR A 151 -1.49 15.99 8.82
N VAL A 152 -0.59 16.92 9.13
CA VAL A 152 0.85 16.61 9.29
C VAL A 152 1.10 15.71 10.49
N SER A 153 2.13 14.86 10.38
CA SER A 153 2.61 13.96 11.44
C SER A 153 1.55 12.97 11.97
N GLN A 154 0.48 12.75 11.22
CA GLN A 154 -0.54 11.73 11.47
C GLN A 154 -0.49 10.69 10.36
N GLY A 155 -0.59 9.40 10.73
CA GLY A 155 -0.76 8.32 9.76
C GLY A 155 -2.09 8.47 9.03
N SER A 156 -2.02 8.59 7.71
CA SER A 156 -3.18 8.70 6.82
C SER A 156 -3.26 7.47 5.94
N SER A 157 -4.47 6.92 5.77
CA SER A 157 -4.76 5.86 4.79
C SER A 157 -5.59 6.46 3.66
N LEU A 158 -5.12 6.28 2.42
CA LEU A 158 -5.77 6.72 1.21
C LEU A 158 -6.26 5.50 0.44
N ALA A 159 -7.56 5.39 0.22
CA ALA A 159 -8.15 4.32 -0.57
C ALA A 159 -8.46 4.83 -1.99
N PHE A 160 -8.00 4.09 -3.00
CA PHE A 160 -8.28 4.38 -4.41
C PHE A 160 -9.09 3.26 -5.02
N HIS A 161 -10.21 3.61 -5.66
CA HIS A 161 -10.98 2.68 -6.47
C HIS A 161 -10.54 2.76 -7.92
N VAL A 162 -10.36 1.62 -8.57
CA VAL A 162 -9.95 1.53 -9.97
C VAL A 162 -10.99 0.75 -10.76
N ASP A 163 -11.54 1.39 -11.79
CA ASP A 163 -12.51 0.79 -12.71
C ASP A 163 -11.76 0.02 -13.81
N GLY A 164 -11.52 -1.28 -13.63
CA GLY A 164 -10.85 -2.14 -14.62
C GLY A 164 -10.68 -3.58 -14.11
N SER A 165 -10.21 -4.49 -14.98
CA SER A 165 -9.99 -5.89 -14.57
C SER A 165 -8.59 -6.10 -13.96
N PRO A 166 -8.51 -6.73 -12.77
CA PRO A 166 -7.25 -7.19 -12.19
C PRO A 166 -6.70 -8.45 -12.90
N PRO A 167 -5.40 -8.76 -12.73
CA PRO A 167 -4.41 -8.03 -11.95
C PRO A 167 -3.92 -6.76 -12.66
N MET A 168 -3.63 -5.71 -11.89
CA MET A 168 -3.17 -4.41 -12.38
C MET A 168 -1.82 -4.04 -11.77
N TRP A 169 -0.89 -3.55 -12.60
CA TRP A 169 0.33 -2.91 -12.15
C TRP A 169 0.05 -1.45 -11.80
N VAL A 170 0.30 -1.08 -10.55
CA VAL A 170 0.17 0.29 -10.05
C VAL A 170 1.57 0.86 -9.78
N CYS A 171 1.85 2.02 -10.35
CA CYS A 171 3.06 2.81 -10.16
C CYS A 171 2.65 4.14 -9.54
N TRP A 172 3.04 4.40 -8.29
CA TRP A 172 2.59 5.58 -7.54
C TRP A 172 3.75 6.31 -6.84
N ARG A 173 3.60 7.62 -6.62
CA ARG A 173 4.57 8.44 -5.87
C ARG A 173 3.96 9.74 -5.33
N PHE A 174 4.38 10.13 -4.12
CA PHE A 174 4.02 11.43 -3.53
C PHE A 174 5.05 12.51 -3.92
N LEU A 175 4.55 13.70 -4.25
CA LEU A 175 5.30 14.88 -4.65
C LEU A 175 4.95 16.05 -3.71
N THR A 176 5.96 16.70 -3.15
CA THR A 176 5.78 17.81 -2.19
C THR A 176 5.48 19.15 -2.84
N SER A 177 5.76 19.31 -4.13
CA SER A 177 5.58 20.57 -4.87
C SER A 177 4.83 20.41 -6.19
N CYS A 178 4.18 19.26 -6.43
CA CYS A 178 3.45 18.94 -7.66
C CYS A 178 4.24 19.14 -8.97
N LEU A 179 5.57 19.14 -8.87
CA LEU A 179 6.45 19.25 -10.02
C LEU A 179 6.88 17.85 -10.45
N PRO A 180 6.83 17.54 -11.76
CA PRO A 180 7.26 16.25 -12.26
C PRO A 180 8.77 16.09 -12.05
N ASP A 181 9.16 15.17 -11.17
CA ASP A 181 10.56 14.75 -11.04
C ASP A 181 10.83 13.62 -12.04
N VAL A 182 11.69 13.90 -13.03
CA VAL A 182 12.04 12.95 -14.10
C VAL A 182 13.07 11.92 -13.61
N ALA A 183 13.79 12.21 -12.53
CA ALA A 183 14.83 11.33 -11.97
C ALA A 183 14.28 10.35 -10.92
N ALA A 184 13.16 10.68 -10.28
CA ALA A 184 12.54 9.84 -9.26
C ALA A 184 11.62 8.77 -9.87
N GLY A 185 11.94 7.50 -9.59
CA GLY A 185 11.06 6.36 -9.87
C GLY A 185 9.76 6.39 -9.04
N CYS A 186 8.89 5.41 -9.28
CA CYS A 186 7.68 5.20 -8.50
C CYS A 186 7.76 3.90 -7.70
N THR A 187 6.90 3.76 -6.71
CA THR A 187 6.67 2.48 -6.04
C THR A 187 5.75 1.63 -6.93
N LEU A 188 6.22 0.45 -7.32
CA LEU A 188 5.44 -0.51 -8.10
C LEU A 188 4.72 -1.49 -7.17
N THR A 189 3.44 -1.76 -7.42
CA THR A 189 2.62 -2.69 -6.63
C THR A 189 1.64 -3.43 -7.55
N MET A 190 1.42 -4.72 -7.28
CA MET A 190 0.39 -5.51 -7.96
C MET A 190 -0.93 -5.41 -7.20
N LEU A 191 -1.98 -5.03 -7.91
CA LEU A 191 -3.33 -4.93 -7.41
C LEU A 191 -4.16 -6.09 -7.97
N TYR A 192 -4.62 -6.99 -7.08
CA TYR A 192 -5.43 -8.16 -7.44
C TYR A 192 -6.94 -7.92 -7.31
N GLU A 193 -7.33 -6.80 -6.69
CA GLU A 193 -8.71 -6.35 -6.56
C GLU A 193 -8.88 -5.01 -7.29
N ASN A 194 -9.88 -4.23 -6.88
CA ASN A 194 -10.18 -2.91 -7.45
C ASN A 194 -9.87 -1.76 -6.49
N THR A 195 -9.39 -2.06 -5.28
CA THR A 195 -9.11 -1.05 -4.26
C THR A 195 -7.64 -1.09 -3.85
N LEU A 196 -6.94 0.03 -4.00
CA LEU A 196 -5.58 0.24 -3.52
C LEU A 196 -5.60 1.06 -2.24
N GLU A 197 -4.99 0.55 -1.18
CA GLU A 197 -4.78 1.31 0.07
C GLU A 197 -3.32 1.75 0.19
N LEU A 198 -3.12 3.05 0.37
CA LEU A 198 -1.80 3.66 0.57
C LEU A 198 -1.73 4.32 1.95
N ASN A 199 -0.77 3.86 2.76
CA ASN A 199 -0.47 4.47 4.05
C ASN A 199 0.66 5.50 3.88
N HIS A 200 0.43 6.73 4.32
CA HIS A 200 1.41 7.81 4.24
C HIS A 200 1.34 8.74 5.46
N THR A 201 2.48 9.34 5.82
CA THR A 201 2.57 10.36 6.87
C THR A 201 3.19 11.61 6.29
N PHE A 202 2.37 12.65 6.14
CA PHE A 202 2.82 13.93 5.60
C PHE A 202 3.68 14.68 6.63
N THR A 203 4.82 15.19 6.21
CA THR A 203 5.79 15.89 7.07
C THR A 203 5.72 17.41 6.99
N SER A 204 5.01 17.94 5.98
CA SER A 204 4.89 19.38 5.73
C SER A 204 3.46 19.75 5.35
N THR A 205 3.06 20.98 5.70
CA THR A 205 1.76 21.55 5.35
C THR A 205 1.75 22.07 3.92
N GLY A 206 0.58 22.13 3.30
CA GLY A 206 0.38 22.70 1.97
C GLY A 206 -0.18 21.68 0.99
N LEU A 207 -0.02 21.98 -0.30
CA LEU A 207 -0.47 21.12 -1.39
C LEU A 207 0.58 20.06 -1.69
N HIS A 208 0.19 18.81 -1.60
CA HIS A 208 0.96 17.65 -2.08
C HIS A 208 0.25 17.05 -3.29
N CYS A 209 0.99 16.39 -4.16
CA CYS A 209 0.42 15.64 -5.27
C CYS A 209 0.75 14.16 -5.16
N LEU A 210 -0.17 13.30 -5.58
CA LEU A 210 0.06 11.88 -5.76
C LEU A 210 -0.10 11.55 -7.24
N ASP A 211 1.01 11.26 -7.90
CA ASP A 211 0.98 10.68 -9.24
C ASP A 211 0.71 9.19 -9.12
N ILE A 212 -0.24 8.69 -9.91
CA ILE A 212 -0.57 7.28 -9.99
C ILE A 212 -0.80 6.87 -11.44
N SER A 213 -0.13 5.81 -11.87
CA SER A 213 -0.33 5.15 -13.15
C SER A 213 -0.75 3.71 -12.89
N VAL A 214 -1.88 3.31 -13.46
CA VAL A 214 -2.39 1.95 -13.38
C VAL A 214 -2.39 1.35 -14.78
N ARG A 215 -1.97 0.10 -14.91
CA ARG A 215 -1.89 -0.64 -16.17
C ARG A 215 -2.39 -2.07 -15.98
N ASN A 216 -3.13 -2.59 -16.95
CA ASN A 216 -3.33 -4.02 -17.15
C ASN A 216 -2.82 -4.41 -18.55
N ASP A 217 -3.04 -5.66 -18.96
CA ASP A 217 -2.51 -6.16 -20.24
C ASP A 217 -3.11 -5.49 -21.47
N ILE A 218 -4.28 -4.84 -21.32
CA ILE A 218 -5.02 -4.25 -22.44
C ILE A 218 -5.12 -2.72 -22.41
N SER A 219 -4.79 -2.06 -21.29
CA SER A 219 -4.92 -0.61 -21.13
C SER A 219 -4.01 -0.02 -20.04
N GLN A 220 -3.81 1.29 -20.08
CA GLN A 220 -3.09 2.06 -19.06
C GLN A 220 -3.78 3.42 -18.87
N LEU A 221 -3.91 3.86 -17.62
CA LEU A 221 -4.39 5.18 -17.25
C LEU A 221 -3.47 5.80 -16.21
N GLN A 222 -3.16 7.08 -16.37
CA GLN A 222 -2.36 7.85 -15.42
C GLN A 222 -3.12 9.10 -15.01
N THR A 223 -3.10 9.42 -13.72
CA THR A 223 -3.71 10.62 -13.14
C THR A 223 -2.86 11.16 -11.99
N SER A 224 -3.13 12.39 -11.57
CA SER A 224 -2.48 13.02 -10.42
C SER A 224 -3.54 13.62 -9.50
N PHE A 225 -3.46 13.29 -8.21
CA PHE A 225 -4.37 13.78 -7.18
C PHE A 225 -3.74 14.89 -6.36
N SER A 226 -4.48 15.98 -6.17
CA SER A 226 -4.11 17.09 -5.29
C SER A 226 -4.59 16.82 -3.87
N LEU A 227 -3.68 16.80 -2.90
CA LEU A 227 -3.92 16.48 -1.50
C LEU A 227 -3.54 17.69 -0.64
N TYR A 228 -4.51 18.27 0.07
CA TYR A 228 -4.25 19.40 0.95
C TYR A 228 -3.98 18.95 2.37
N VAL A 229 -2.82 19.33 2.90
CA VAL A 229 -2.34 18.92 4.23
C VAL A 229 -2.28 20.13 5.15
N ARG A 230 -2.97 20.06 6.29
CA ARG A 230 -3.06 21.13 7.29
C ARG A 230 -2.22 20.81 8.53
N ARG A 231 -1.93 21.84 9.32
CA ARG A 231 -1.37 21.66 10.66
C ARG A 231 -2.44 21.08 11.58
N ASN A 232 -2.03 20.17 12.45
CA ASN A 232 -2.90 19.69 13.52
C ASN A 232 -2.93 20.72 14.66
N ASP A 233 -3.86 21.67 14.61
CA ASP A 233 -3.96 22.74 15.61
C ASP A 233 -4.54 22.26 16.97
N HIS A 234 -5.23 21.11 16.97
CA HIS A 234 -5.87 20.56 18.17
C HIS A 234 -4.85 20.09 19.20
N THR A 235 -3.73 19.50 18.78
CA THR A 235 -2.67 19.07 19.70
C THR A 235 -2.01 20.25 20.38
N HIS A 236 -1.79 21.35 19.65
CA HIS A 236 -1.26 22.60 20.22
C HIS A 236 -2.23 23.22 21.23
N LEU A 237 -3.53 23.28 20.91
CA LEU A 237 -4.55 23.80 21.84
C LEU A 237 -4.65 22.97 23.13
N LEU A 238 -4.69 21.64 23.03
CA LEU A 238 -4.72 20.75 24.19
C LEU A 238 -3.46 20.88 25.05
N PHE A 239 -2.30 21.04 24.43
CA PHE A 239 -1.05 21.30 25.16
C PHE A 239 -1.07 22.64 25.88
N ILE A 240 -1.52 23.72 25.22
CA ILE A 240 -1.64 25.05 25.85
C ILE A 240 -2.63 25.01 27.01
N LEU A 241 -3.77 24.35 26.85
CA LEU A 241 -4.80 24.21 27.89
C LEU A 241 -4.28 23.40 29.09
N THR A 242 -3.56 22.30 28.87
CA THR A 242 -2.96 21.52 29.97
C THR A 242 -1.87 22.31 30.69
N CYS A 243 -0.99 23.02 29.96
CA CYS A 243 -0.01 23.94 30.56
C CYS A 243 -0.67 25.05 31.39
N ALA A 244 -1.72 25.69 30.86
CA ALA A 244 -2.45 26.73 31.56
C ALA A 244 -3.10 26.20 32.85
N ALA A 245 -3.70 25.00 32.81
CA ALA A 245 -4.30 24.38 33.99
C ALA A 245 -3.25 24.08 35.09
N VAL A 246 -2.08 23.58 34.71
CA VAL A 246 -0.96 23.35 35.64
C VAL A 246 -0.49 24.67 36.26
N LEU A 247 -0.30 25.71 35.44
CA LEU A 247 0.08 27.04 35.95
C LEU A 247 -0.95 27.58 36.94
N VAL A 248 -2.24 27.55 36.60
CA VAL A 248 -3.32 27.99 37.50
C VAL A 248 -3.31 27.21 38.82
N ALA A 249 -3.12 25.89 38.77
CA ALA A 249 -3.03 25.06 39.98
C ALA A 249 -1.83 25.43 40.86
N THR A 250 -0.65 25.65 40.26
CA THR A 250 0.56 26.06 40.99
C THR A 250 0.41 27.45 41.61
N PHE A 251 -0.13 28.44 40.88
CA PHE A 251 -0.37 29.79 41.42
C PHE A 251 -1.41 29.77 42.55
N SER A 252 -2.47 28.97 42.40
CA SER A 252 -3.48 28.79 43.46
C SER A 252 -2.87 28.17 44.72
N PHE A 253 -2.00 27.16 44.56
CA PHE A 253 -1.27 26.57 45.68
C PHE A 253 -0.33 27.58 46.36
N ILE A 254 0.43 28.36 45.57
CA ILE A 254 1.30 29.42 46.10
C ILE A 254 0.50 30.47 46.86
N LEU A 255 -0.65 30.94 46.33
CA LEU A 255 -1.52 31.89 47.03
C LEU A 255 -2.04 31.30 48.35
N VAL A 256 -2.45 30.03 48.37
CA VAL A 256 -2.91 29.38 49.59
C VAL A 256 -1.78 29.25 50.63
N VAL A 257 -0.54 29.01 50.20
CA VAL A 257 0.61 28.86 51.12
C VAL A 257 1.17 30.21 51.57
N ALA A 258 1.31 31.18 50.68
CA ALA A 258 1.90 32.50 50.95
C ALA A 258 0.91 33.48 51.57
N CYS A 259 -0.38 33.41 51.22
CA CYS A 259 -1.44 34.23 51.82
C CYS A 259 -2.14 33.54 52.99
N ARG A 260 -1.71 32.34 53.40
CA ARG A 260 -2.09 31.80 54.70
C ARG A 260 -1.57 32.78 55.75
N PRO A 261 -2.45 33.45 56.52
CA PRO A 261 -1.99 34.31 57.59
C PRO A 261 -1.20 33.42 58.53
N TRP A 262 0.09 33.73 58.71
CA TRP A 262 0.90 33.15 59.76
C TRP A 262 0.23 33.60 61.06
N LYS A 263 -0.70 32.79 61.58
CA LYS A 263 -1.12 32.88 62.97
C LYS A 263 0.12 32.55 63.77
N GLN A 264 0.97 33.55 64.01
CA GLN A 264 1.78 33.57 65.21
C GLN A 264 0.76 33.42 66.34
N ASN A 265 0.69 32.24 66.92
CA ASN A 265 0.19 32.11 68.26
C ASN A 265 1.11 32.99 69.10
N ALA A 266 0.68 34.23 69.33
CA ALA A 266 1.06 34.95 70.52
C ALA A 266 0.61 34.05 71.65
N SER A 267 1.51 33.21 72.15
CA SER A 267 1.38 32.63 73.46
C SER A 267 1.17 33.83 74.38
N GLN A 268 -0.06 33.98 74.88
CA GLN A 268 -0.27 34.72 76.10
C GLN A 268 0.72 34.15 77.11
N VAL A 269 1.72 34.94 77.44
CA VAL A 269 2.43 34.79 78.70
C VAL A 269 1.36 34.98 79.76
N ALA A 270 0.78 33.88 80.21
CA ALA A 270 0.03 33.83 81.46
C ALA A 270 1.07 34.02 82.56
N ALA A 271 1.36 35.27 82.87
CA ALA A 271 1.93 35.64 84.14
C ALA A 271 0.88 35.33 85.22
N SER A 272 0.93 34.13 85.78
CA SER A 272 0.27 33.83 87.04
C SER A 272 1.04 32.75 87.81
N SER A 273 2.28 33.06 88.18
CA SER A 273 2.86 32.51 89.41
C SER A 273 2.44 33.41 90.56
N ASN A 274 1.34 33.07 91.23
CA ASN A 274 1.05 33.63 92.53
C ASN A 274 1.80 32.79 93.57
N ALA A 275 3.06 33.15 93.84
CA ALA A 275 3.75 32.68 95.03
C ALA A 275 3.28 33.56 96.21
N ALA A 276 2.38 33.03 97.04
CA ALA A 276 2.01 33.69 98.28
C ALA A 276 3.09 33.39 99.34
N PHE A 277 3.88 34.40 99.69
CA PHE A 277 4.87 34.33 100.75
C PHE A 277 4.16 34.61 102.09
N VAL A 278 3.75 33.57 102.82
CA VAL A 278 3.28 33.74 104.21
C VAL A 278 4.51 33.69 105.10
N LYS A 279 4.90 34.86 105.61
CA LYS A 279 5.94 34.99 106.63
C LYS A 279 5.27 34.80 107.99
N ASP A 280 5.39 33.61 108.56
CA ASP A 280 5.06 33.42 109.96
C ASP A 280 6.11 34.14 110.80
N ARG A 281 5.67 35.16 111.53
CA ARG A 281 6.43 35.77 112.63
C ARG A 281 5.67 35.39 113.89
N ASP A 282 5.95 34.20 114.40
CA ASP A 282 6.32 34.00 115.80
C ASP A 282 6.73 32.53 116.03
N ALA A 283 7.85 32.36 116.76
CA ALA A 283 8.37 31.13 117.37
C ALA A 283 8.95 30.01 116.47
N GLY A 284 10.29 30.03 116.37
CA GLY A 284 11.25 28.94 116.11
C GLY A 284 10.80 27.52 115.72
N GLY A 285 11.24 27.10 114.54
CA GLY A 285 11.38 25.68 114.16
C GLY A 285 10.93 25.41 112.72
N GLU A 286 11.89 25.17 111.83
CA GLU A 286 11.77 24.50 110.52
C GLU A 286 10.65 24.98 109.56
N SER A 287 11.01 25.85 108.61
CA SER A 287 10.13 26.30 107.54
C SER A 287 9.97 25.23 106.46
N ASP A 288 8.82 24.55 106.44
CA ASP A 288 8.45 23.60 105.40
C ASP A 288 7.78 24.31 104.20
N VAL A 289 8.18 23.94 102.99
CA VAL A 289 7.69 24.55 101.74
C VAL A 289 6.61 23.66 101.16
N VAL A 290 5.34 23.96 101.44
CA VAL A 290 4.21 23.24 100.86
C VAL A 290 3.90 23.81 99.47
N VAL A 291 4.14 23.01 98.43
CA VAL A 291 3.76 23.32 97.05
C VAL A 291 2.61 22.41 96.62
N THR A 292 1.39 22.96 96.54
CA THR A 292 0.21 22.20 96.13
C THR A 292 0.04 22.29 94.61
N PHE A 293 0.10 21.16 93.91
CA PHE A 293 -0.24 21.07 92.49
C PHE A 293 -1.59 20.37 92.33
N SER A 294 -2.56 21.04 91.72
CA SER A 294 -3.79 20.39 91.25
C SER A 294 -3.52 19.71 89.91
N SER A 295 -3.38 18.38 89.91
CA SER A 295 -3.30 17.61 88.67
C SER A 295 -4.68 17.48 88.05
N VAL A 296 -4.86 18.00 86.84
CA VAL A 296 -5.94 17.55 85.94
C VAL A 296 -5.33 16.48 85.02
N GLU A 297 -5.93 15.30 85.08
CA GLU A 297 -5.54 14.09 84.35
C GLU A 297 -5.39 14.31 82.84
N LYS A 298 -4.26 13.84 82.29
CA LYS A 298 -4.24 13.23 80.96
C LYS A 298 -3.11 12.20 80.90
N GLY A 299 -3.42 11.07 80.28
CA GLY A 299 -2.65 9.83 80.30
C GLY A 299 -1.18 9.93 79.92
N GLU A 300 -0.47 8.91 80.40
CA GLU A 300 0.87 8.44 80.05
C GLU A 300 1.94 9.50 79.77
N ARG A 301 2.71 9.80 80.83
CA ARG A 301 4.06 10.37 80.72
C ARG A 301 5.08 9.25 80.86
N GLU A 302 5.69 8.86 79.75
CA GLU A 302 7.01 8.22 79.78
C GLU A 302 8.10 9.26 80.09
N ARG A 303 9.10 8.84 80.87
CA ARG A 303 10.21 9.67 81.35
C ARG A 303 11.25 9.84 80.24
N LEU A 304 11.46 11.07 79.78
CA LEU A 304 12.66 11.43 79.02
C LEU A 304 13.86 11.50 79.98
N LEU A 305 14.75 10.52 79.88
CA LEU A 305 16.08 10.58 80.49
C LEU A 305 16.91 11.62 79.75
N LEU A 306 17.32 12.64 80.50
CA LEU A 306 18.32 13.62 80.12
C LEU A 306 19.67 12.90 79.98
N GLN A 307 20.25 12.85 78.78
CA GLN A 307 21.67 12.59 78.63
C GLN A 307 22.35 13.78 77.96
N LEU A 308 23.26 14.38 78.74
CA LEU A 308 24.24 15.37 78.33
C LEU A 308 25.11 14.80 77.20
N GLY A 309 25.25 15.55 76.12
CA GLY A 309 26.27 15.27 75.10
C GLY A 309 27.66 15.75 75.53
N PRO A 310 28.74 15.22 74.92
CA PRO A 310 30.04 15.88 74.94
C PRO A 310 30.26 16.74 73.69
N GLN A 311 30.91 17.88 73.90
CA GLN A 311 31.37 18.83 72.89
C GLN A 311 32.59 18.31 72.10
N TYR A 312 32.72 18.86 70.88
CA TYR A 312 33.84 18.78 69.92
C TYR A 312 35.25 19.02 70.51
N SER A 313 36.28 18.39 69.94
CA SER A 313 37.33 19.09 69.15
C SER A 313 38.49 18.18 68.67
N SER A 314 38.99 18.57 67.47
CA SER A 314 40.19 18.17 66.71
C SER A 314 40.22 16.86 65.93
#